data_AF-A0A660PF51-F1
#
_entry.id   AF-A0A660PF51-F1
#
_cell.length_a   1.000
_cell.length_b   1.000
_cell.length_c   1.000
_cell.angle_alpha   90.00
_cell.angle_beta   90.00
_cell.angle_gamma   90.00
#
_symmetry.space_group_name_H-M   'P 1'
#
loop_
_entity.id
_entity.type
_entity.pdbx_description
1 polymer ?
#
loop_
_entity_poly.entity_id
_entity_poly.type
_entity_poly.pdbx_seq_one_letter_code
_entity_poly.pdbx_strand_id
1 'polypeptide(L)'
;MMEDTKTQNNREVEAVFDLKVTEDKLAVLLSCPSVIGNVETFAEQVLGRLEEINVKIKPDVEALLKVLKEAQSQGKDIVEYTLIKGVPPIMPVHGKIEWSDDYFNEEYYIDPETKRIDFHRRLGDPNVEKDVLLVKVTREKHGKNGRDVFGRIITVPRAKKVYLQGGSNVLWDEKAGGFVSKTAGRVVKRGHTVDIDETMFIKEGIGIETGNIVHKGSIVVNGDIDSELSVDVSGDIEVRGLIYACDIKCGGNLTCKEGINE
;
A
#
# COMPACT_ATOMS: atom_id res chain seq x y z
N MET A 1 28.06 18.87 -77.67
CA MET A 1 26.77 18.96 -78.39
C MET A 1 26.28 17.52 -78.53
N MET A 2 25.07 17.25 -78.00
CA MET A 2 24.22 16.06 -78.21
C MET A 2 24.70 14.75 -77.55
N GLU A 3 24.06 14.33 -76.43
CA GLU A 3 22.78 13.59 -76.30
C GLU A 3 23.06 12.07 -76.26
N ASP A 4 23.03 11.48 -75.05
CA ASP A 4 21.88 10.83 -74.43
C ASP A 4 21.80 9.34 -74.80
N THR A 5 22.09 8.46 -73.84
CA THR A 5 21.32 7.22 -73.70
C THR A 5 21.26 6.82 -72.24
N LYS A 6 20.06 7.00 -71.69
CA LYS A 6 19.63 6.63 -70.34
C LYS A 6 19.74 5.11 -70.15
N THR A 7 20.62 4.68 -69.25
CA THR A 7 20.47 3.37 -68.61
C THR A 7 19.51 3.54 -67.44
N GLN A 8 18.27 3.10 -67.62
CA GLN A 8 17.30 2.88 -66.54
C GLN A 8 17.90 1.87 -65.56
N ASN A 9 18.48 2.37 -64.48
CA ASN A 9 18.89 1.55 -63.36
C ASN A 9 17.67 1.39 -62.45
N ASN A 10 16.91 0.32 -62.70
CA ASN A 10 15.82 -0.13 -61.85
C ASN A 10 16.44 -0.60 -60.52
N ARG A 11 16.71 0.34 -59.62
CA ARG A 11 17.13 0.04 -58.25
C ARG A 11 15.89 -0.37 -57.48
N GLU A 12 15.66 -1.67 -57.39
CA GLU A 12 14.88 -2.24 -56.30
C GLU A 12 15.56 -1.79 -55.01
N VAL A 13 14.99 -0.76 -54.39
CA VAL A 13 15.41 -0.30 -53.08
C VAL A 13 14.99 -1.41 -52.13
N GLU A 14 15.93 -2.28 -51.75
CA GLU A 14 15.73 -3.19 -50.63
C GLU A 14 15.35 -2.31 -49.43
N ALA A 15 14.07 -2.32 -49.08
CA ALA A 15 13.56 -1.56 -47.97
C ALA A 15 14.19 -2.13 -46.69
N VAL A 16 15.22 -1.45 -46.19
CA VAL A 16 15.87 -1.82 -44.93
C VAL A 16 14.85 -1.58 -43.82
N PHE A 17 14.46 -2.65 -43.13
CA PHE A 17 13.58 -2.59 -41.97
C PHE A 17 14.36 -2.92 -40.71
N ASP A 18 13.97 -2.28 -39.62
CA ASP A 18 14.52 -2.52 -38.29
C ASP A 18 13.45 -3.16 -37.39
N LEU A 19 13.85 -4.23 -36.71
CA LEU A 19 13.03 -4.89 -35.70
C LEU A 19 13.70 -4.71 -34.34
N LYS A 20 13.06 -3.92 -33.49
CA LYS A 20 13.54 -3.63 -32.14
C LYS A 20 12.66 -4.32 -31.12
N VAL A 21 13.27 -5.14 -30.27
CA VAL A 21 12.60 -5.67 -29.08
C VAL A 21 12.73 -4.62 -27.98
N THR A 22 11.63 -4.32 -27.29
CA THR A 22 11.64 -3.39 -26.16
C THR A 22 12.52 -3.93 -25.02
N GLU A 23 13.08 -3.05 -24.18
CA GLU A 23 13.97 -3.45 -23.07
C GLU A 23 13.28 -4.41 -22.09
N ASP A 24 11.98 -4.22 -21.87
CA ASP A 24 11.12 -5.07 -21.05
C ASP A 24 10.72 -6.40 -21.73
N LYS A 25 11.09 -6.58 -23.01
CA LYS A 25 10.77 -7.73 -23.87
C LYS A 25 9.28 -7.98 -24.04
N LEU A 26 8.44 -6.98 -23.79
CA LEU A 26 6.98 -7.07 -23.92
C LEU A 26 6.48 -6.72 -25.32
N ALA A 27 7.30 -6.12 -26.18
CA ALA A 27 6.89 -5.80 -27.53
C ALA A 27 8.03 -5.97 -28.54
N VAL A 28 7.63 -6.26 -29.78
CA VAL A 28 8.50 -6.13 -30.96
C VAL A 28 7.97 -4.98 -31.79
N LEU A 29 8.84 -4.03 -32.08
CA LEU A 29 8.56 -2.83 -32.83
C LEU A 29 9.19 -2.95 -34.22
N LEU A 30 8.42 -2.60 -35.25
CA LEU A 30 8.85 -2.52 -36.63
C LEU A 30 9.02 -1.06 -37.04
N SER A 31 10.18 -0.73 -37.59
CA SER A 31 10.44 0.54 -38.27
C SER A 31 10.85 0.25 -39.71
N CYS A 32 10.16 0.85 -40.68
CA CYS A 32 10.49 0.69 -42.09
C CYS A 32 10.09 1.93 -42.92
N PRO A 33 10.81 2.20 -44.02
CA PRO A 33 10.47 3.29 -44.92
C PRO A 33 9.15 3.04 -45.64
N SER A 34 8.48 4.12 -46.05
CA SER A 34 7.23 4.10 -46.81
C SER A 34 7.34 3.48 -48.20
N VAL A 35 8.54 3.50 -48.79
CA VAL A 35 8.82 2.90 -50.09
C VAL A 35 9.07 1.40 -49.92
N ILE A 36 7.99 0.67 -49.74
CA ILE A 36 7.99 -0.79 -49.68
C ILE A 36 7.74 -1.28 -51.12
N GLY A 37 8.61 -2.15 -51.64
CA GLY A 37 8.46 -2.73 -52.98
C GLY A 37 7.23 -3.65 -53.06
N ASN A 38 7.45 -4.96 -52.93
CA ASN A 38 6.36 -5.93 -52.80
C ASN A 38 6.00 -6.11 -51.31
N VAL A 39 4.79 -5.70 -50.93
CA VAL A 39 4.28 -5.77 -49.54
C VAL A 39 4.20 -7.22 -49.04
N GLU A 40 3.87 -8.18 -49.90
CA GLU A 40 3.77 -9.60 -49.51
C GLU A 40 5.16 -10.18 -49.23
N THR A 41 6.12 -9.96 -50.13
CA THR A 41 7.52 -10.37 -49.93
C THR A 41 8.15 -9.69 -48.72
N PHE A 42 7.81 -8.43 -48.47
CA PHE A 42 8.29 -7.70 -47.29
C PHE A 42 7.71 -8.28 -45.99
N ALA A 43 6.43 -8.63 -45.97
CA ALA A 43 5.83 -9.30 -44.81
C ALA A 43 6.48 -10.67 -44.54
N GLU A 44 6.81 -11.45 -45.58
CA GLU A 44 7.54 -12.71 -45.44
C GLU A 44 8.96 -12.50 -44.87
N GLN A 45 9.68 -11.47 -45.33
CA GLN A 45 11.01 -11.12 -44.77
C GLN A 45 10.93 -10.72 -43.29
N VAL A 46 9.92 -9.94 -42.91
CA VAL A 46 9.68 -9.55 -41.51
C VAL A 46 9.38 -10.79 -40.65
N LEU A 47 8.54 -11.71 -41.14
CA LEU A 47 8.24 -12.97 -40.47
C LEU A 47 9.48 -13.86 -40.30
N GLY A 48 10.30 -13.99 -41.36
CA GLY A 48 11.56 -14.75 -41.29
C GLY A 48 12.54 -14.18 -40.26
N ARG A 49 12.67 -12.85 -40.18
CA ARG A 49 13.49 -12.19 -39.15
C ARG A 49 12.95 -12.40 -37.74
N LEU A 50 11.63 -12.41 -37.54
CA LEU A 50 11.02 -12.73 -36.25
C LEU A 50 11.33 -14.16 -35.79
N GLU A 51 11.40 -15.11 -36.74
CA GLU A 51 11.80 -16.50 -36.46
C GLU A 51 13.30 -16.60 -36.11
N GLU A 52 14.18 -15.87 -36.78
CA GLU A 52 15.61 -15.78 -36.42
C GLU A 52 15.82 -15.23 -35.01
N ILE A 53 15.01 -14.24 -34.61
CA ILE A 53 15.02 -13.64 -33.27
C ILE A 53 14.35 -14.57 -32.23
N ASN A 54 13.78 -15.71 -32.66
CA ASN A 54 13.12 -16.73 -31.84
C ASN A 54 11.90 -16.20 -31.06
N VAL A 55 11.12 -15.32 -31.69
CA VAL A 55 9.87 -14.80 -31.14
C VAL A 55 8.80 -15.89 -31.21
N LYS A 56 8.19 -16.23 -30.06
CA LYS A 56 7.23 -17.35 -29.99
C LYS A 56 5.78 -16.95 -30.27
N ILE A 57 5.48 -15.66 -30.16
CA ILE A 57 4.15 -15.11 -30.44
C ILE A 57 4.07 -14.83 -31.94
N LYS A 58 3.04 -15.34 -32.60
CA LYS A 58 2.81 -15.04 -34.01
C LYS A 58 2.23 -13.63 -34.16
N PRO A 59 2.76 -12.78 -35.05
CA PRO A 59 2.18 -11.47 -35.32
C PRO A 59 0.84 -11.61 -36.07
N ASP A 60 0.01 -10.57 -35.96
CA ASP A 60 -1.20 -10.46 -36.77
C ASP A 60 -0.82 -10.03 -38.19
N VAL A 61 -0.83 -11.00 -39.11
CA VAL A 61 -0.43 -10.81 -40.51
C VAL A 61 -1.40 -9.89 -41.24
N GLU A 62 -2.70 -9.94 -40.94
CA GLU A 62 -3.69 -9.08 -41.59
C GLU A 62 -3.51 -7.62 -41.17
N ALA A 63 -3.26 -7.37 -39.88
CA ALA A 63 -2.96 -6.04 -39.37
C ALA A 63 -1.67 -5.48 -39.98
N LEU A 64 -0.61 -6.30 -40.07
CA LEU A 64 0.64 -5.91 -40.71
C LEU A 64 0.43 -5.50 -42.17
N LEU A 65 -0.28 -6.30 -42.96
CA LEU A 65 -0.53 -6.00 -44.38
C LEU A 65 -1.32 -4.71 -44.58
N LYS A 66 -2.30 -4.41 -43.70
CA LYS A 66 -3.04 -3.15 -43.75
C LYS A 66 -2.13 -1.96 -43.46
N VAL A 67 -1.33 -2.03 -42.40
CA VAL A 67 -0.41 -0.94 -42.01
C VAL A 67 0.63 -0.66 -43.09
N LEU A 68 1.20 -1.71 -43.71
CA LEU A 68 2.16 -1.55 -44.80
C LEU A 68 1.53 -0.90 -46.04
N LYS A 69 0.31 -1.29 -46.42
CA LYS A 69 -0.43 -0.67 -47.55
C LYS A 69 -0.78 0.79 -47.28
N GLU A 70 -1.21 1.11 -46.06
CA GLU A 70 -1.52 2.47 -45.64
C GLU A 70 -0.27 3.36 -45.67
N ALA A 71 0.85 2.89 -45.11
CA ALA A 71 2.13 3.59 -45.11
C ALA A 71 2.63 3.89 -46.52
N GLN A 72 2.55 2.91 -47.42
CA GLN A 72 2.91 3.07 -48.84
C GLN A 72 2.01 4.10 -49.54
N SER A 73 0.69 4.04 -49.31
CA SER A 73 -0.27 4.98 -49.93
C SER A 73 -0.10 6.42 -49.46
N GLN A 74 0.31 6.62 -48.19
CA GLN A 74 0.49 7.93 -47.59
C GLN A 74 1.91 8.48 -47.76
N GLY A 75 2.86 7.66 -48.26
CA GLY A 75 4.28 8.03 -48.33
C GLY A 75 4.87 8.34 -46.94
N LYS A 76 4.37 7.69 -45.89
CA LYS A 76 4.81 7.91 -44.50
C LYS A 76 5.53 6.70 -43.96
N ASP A 77 6.73 6.94 -43.45
CA ASP A 77 7.55 5.89 -42.85
C ASP A 77 6.87 5.35 -41.60
N ILE A 78 6.97 4.04 -41.40
CA ILE A 78 6.52 3.38 -40.19
C ILE A 78 7.64 3.49 -39.18
N VAL A 79 7.35 4.09 -38.03
CA VAL A 79 8.30 4.25 -36.93
C VAL A 79 7.72 3.58 -35.69
N GLU A 80 8.47 2.62 -35.13
CA GLU A 80 8.15 1.94 -33.87
C GLU A 80 6.72 1.32 -33.82
N TYR A 81 6.24 0.77 -34.93
CA TYR A 81 4.93 0.10 -34.96
C TYR A 81 4.97 -1.20 -34.17
N THR A 82 4.07 -1.36 -33.19
CA THR A 82 4.02 -2.57 -32.38
C THR A 82 3.46 -3.75 -33.16
N LEU A 83 4.36 -4.62 -33.61
CA LEU A 83 4.05 -5.81 -34.39
C LEU A 83 3.59 -6.98 -33.53
N ILE A 84 4.21 -7.14 -32.36
CA ILE A 84 3.93 -8.23 -31.42
C ILE A 84 3.81 -7.65 -30.02
N LYS A 85 2.82 -8.15 -29.26
CA LYS A 85 2.63 -7.82 -27.85
C LYS A 85 2.68 -9.09 -27.01
N GLY A 86 3.53 -9.07 -26.00
CA GLY A 86 3.51 -10.02 -24.89
C GLY A 86 2.32 -9.76 -23.97
N VAL A 87 2.22 -10.59 -22.93
CA VAL A 87 1.24 -10.42 -21.86
C VAL A 87 1.94 -9.74 -20.69
N PRO A 88 1.67 -8.45 -20.40
CA PRO A 88 2.31 -7.78 -19.27
C PRO A 88 1.93 -8.44 -17.94
N PRO A 89 2.84 -8.51 -16.96
CA PRO A 89 2.50 -8.96 -15.62
C PRO A 89 1.54 -7.99 -14.93
N ILE A 90 0.67 -8.52 -14.06
CA ILE A 90 -0.15 -7.72 -13.15
C ILE A 90 0.49 -7.78 -11.77
N MET A 91 0.95 -6.63 -11.25
CA MET A 91 1.61 -6.57 -9.96
C MET A 91 0.64 -6.89 -8.80
N PRO A 92 1.12 -7.56 -7.73
CA PRO A 92 0.30 -7.79 -6.55
C PRO A 92 0.05 -6.49 -5.77
N VAL A 93 -1.06 -6.45 -5.04
CA VAL A 93 -1.28 -5.47 -3.98
C VAL A 93 -0.96 -6.15 -2.66
N HIS A 94 0.03 -5.64 -1.93
CA HIS A 94 0.35 -6.15 -0.60
C HIS A 94 -0.75 -5.75 0.39
N GLY A 95 -1.02 -6.65 1.35
CA GLY A 95 -1.84 -6.31 2.49
C GLY A 95 -1.16 -5.24 3.34
N LYS A 96 -1.95 -4.34 3.92
CA LYS A 96 -1.46 -3.19 4.69
C LYS A 96 -2.38 -2.93 5.88
N ILE A 97 -1.78 -2.56 7.01
CA ILE A 97 -2.48 -2.09 8.21
C ILE A 97 -2.12 -0.61 8.38
N GLU A 98 -3.13 0.24 8.50
CA GLU A 98 -2.97 1.69 8.64
C GLU A 98 -3.79 2.15 9.84
N TRP A 99 -3.13 2.50 10.94
CA TRP A 99 -3.77 3.04 12.14
C TRP A 99 -4.29 4.45 11.87
N SER A 100 -5.47 4.79 12.40
CA SER A 100 -6.04 6.12 12.22
C SER A 100 -5.35 7.19 13.05
N ASP A 101 -4.67 6.81 14.13
CA ASP A 101 -3.93 7.68 15.03
C ASP A 101 -2.69 6.96 15.58
N ASP A 102 -1.84 7.69 16.29
CA ASP A 102 -0.61 7.19 16.88
C ASP A 102 -0.83 6.58 18.28
N TYR A 103 -1.66 5.54 18.36
CA TYR A 103 -2.09 4.96 19.64
C TYR A 103 -0.96 4.33 20.48
N PHE A 104 0.17 3.96 19.86
CA PHE A 104 1.17 3.09 20.48
C PHE A 104 2.54 3.75 20.66
N ASN A 105 2.62 5.07 20.49
CA ASN A 105 3.85 5.80 20.69
C ASN A 105 4.14 6.01 22.18
N GLU A 106 5.20 5.36 22.65
CA GLU A 106 5.63 5.36 24.05
C GLU A 106 6.63 6.48 24.37
N GLU A 107 7.07 7.26 23.38
CA GLU A 107 7.95 8.41 23.60
C GLU A 107 7.24 9.49 24.44
N TYR A 108 8.02 10.21 25.23
CA TYR A 108 7.50 11.33 26.03
C TYR A 108 7.27 12.56 25.16
N TYR A 109 6.26 13.34 25.52
CA TYR A 109 6.03 14.64 24.91
C TYR A 109 7.20 15.59 25.17
N ILE A 110 7.63 16.31 24.13
CA ILE A 110 8.66 17.35 24.23
C ILE A 110 8.00 18.68 23.89
N ASP A 111 8.06 19.62 24.82
CA ASP A 111 7.56 20.97 24.61
C ASP A 111 8.31 21.64 23.44
N PRO A 112 7.61 22.08 22.38
CA PRO A 112 8.24 22.65 21.21
C PRO A 112 8.95 23.98 21.50
N GLU A 113 8.50 24.75 22.48
CA GLU A 113 9.04 26.05 22.87
C GLU A 113 10.18 25.90 23.88
N THR A 114 9.94 25.17 24.98
CA THR A 114 10.92 25.07 26.08
C THR A 114 11.93 23.94 25.89
N LYS A 115 11.69 23.01 24.94
CA LYS A 115 12.47 21.79 24.69
C LYS A 115 12.59 20.87 25.91
N ARG A 116 11.74 21.05 26.92
CA ARG A 116 11.68 20.19 28.10
C ARG A 116 10.84 18.95 27.79
N ILE A 117 11.29 17.82 28.32
CA ILE A 117 10.57 16.55 28.26
C ILE A 117 9.53 16.56 29.38
N ASP A 118 8.28 16.29 29.04
CA ASP A 118 7.22 16.04 30.01
C ASP A 118 7.15 14.54 30.30
N PHE A 119 7.76 14.12 31.41
CA PHE A 119 7.78 12.72 31.82
C PHE A 119 6.42 12.20 32.30
N HIS A 120 5.41 13.06 32.43
CA HIS A 120 4.06 12.66 32.80
C HIS A 120 3.15 12.43 31.59
N ARG A 121 3.61 12.77 30.37
CA ARG A 121 2.81 12.70 29.15
C ARG A 121 3.50 11.93 28.02
N ARG A 122 2.80 10.95 27.45
CA ARG A 122 3.21 10.23 26.22
C ARG A 122 2.76 10.99 24.96
N LEU A 123 3.48 10.77 23.86
CA LEU A 123 3.09 11.29 22.54
C LEU A 123 1.86 10.58 21.98
N GLY A 124 1.78 9.26 22.15
CA GLY A 124 0.61 8.51 21.70
C GLY A 124 -0.60 8.76 22.60
N ASP A 125 -1.76 8.96 21.98
CA ASP A 125 -3.04 8.98 22.67
C ASP A 125 -3.83 7.72 22.31
N PRO A 126 -3.81 6.69 23.17
CA PRO A 126 -4.53 5.46 22.91
C PRO A 126 -6.03 5.60 23.19
N ASN A 127 -6.53 6.74 23.68
CA ASN A 127 -7.93 6.90 24.05
C ASN A 127 -8.80 7.15 22.83
N VAL A 128 -9.93 6.45 22.77
CA VAL A 128 -10.92 6.59 21.71
C VAL A 128 -12.33 6.63 22.26
N GLU A 129 -13.19 7.39 21.60
CA GLU A 129 -14.63 7.35 21.81
C GLU A 129 -15.25 6.16 21.05
N LYS A 130 -16.52 5.87 21.32
CA LYS A 130 -17.30 4.88 20.57
C LYS A 130 -17.50 5.31 19.09
N ASP A 131 -17.61 4.32 18.20
CA ASP A 131 -17.86 4.48 16.76
C ASP A 131 -16.73 5.20 15.99
N VAL A 132 -15.51 5.19 16.54
CA VAL A 132 -14.29 5.72 15.92
C VAL A 132 -13.58 4.64 15.13
N LEU A 133 -13.14 4.97 13.92
CA LEU A 133 -12.30 4.08 13.11
C LEU A 133 -10.89 3.99 13.70
N LEU A 134 -10.49 2.80 14.14
CA LEU A 134 -9.18 2.57 14.76
C LEU A 134 -8.11 2.31 13.72
N VAL A 135 -8.44 1.49 12.71
CA VAL A 135 -7.44 0.94 11.79
C VAL A 135 -8.09 0.52 10.49
N LYS A 136 -7.46 0.85 9.36
CA LYS A 136 -7.81 0.33 8.04
C LYS A 136 -6.93 -0.86 7.69
N VAL A 137 -7.54 -1.88 7.10
CA VAL A 137 -6.85 -3.10 6.66
C VAL A 137 -7.10 -3.30 5.17
N THR A 138 -6.07 -3.03 4.38
CA THR A 138 -6.07 -3.36 2.95
C THR A 138 -5.76 -4.85 2.79
N ARG A 139 -6.68 -5.61 2.19
CA ARG A 139 -6.47 -7.03 1.86
C ARG A 139 -5.55 -7.19 0.66
N GLU A 140 -4.73 -8.24 0.67
CA GLU A 140 -3.82 -8.53 -0.41
C GLU A 140 -4.56 -8.94 -1.69
N LYS A 141 -4.02 -8.55 -2.86
CA LYS A 141 -4.48 -9.05 -4.16
C LYS A 141 -3.30 -9.69 -4.87
N HIS A 142 -3.45 -10.97 -5.21
CA HIS A 142 -2.44 -11.69 -5.98
C HIS A 142 -2.30 -11.08 -7.38
N GLY A 143 -1.05 -10.87 -7.78
CA GLY A 143 -0.71 -10.51 -9.15
C GLY A 143 -0.89 -11.69 -10.10
N LYS A 144 -0.70 -11.43 -11.39
CA LYS A 144 -0.66 -12.45 -12.44
C LYS A 144 0.68 -12.39 -13.15
N ASN A 145 1.29 -13.55 -13.38
CA ASN A 145 2.50 -13.63 -14.18
C ASN A 145 2.22 -13.13 -15.60
N GLY A 146 3.20 -12.42 -16.16
CA GLY A 146 3.22 -12.05 -17.57
C GLY A 146 3.92 -13.11 -18.41
N ARG A 147 4.00 -12.84 -19.71
CA ARG A 147 4.76 -13.60 -20.68
C ARG A 147 5.37 -12.65 -21.69
N ASP A 148 6.69 -12.70 -21.85
CA ASP A 148 7.40 -11.90 -22.84
C ASP A 148 7.16 -12.41 -24.27
N VAL A 149 7.64 -11.68 -25.28
CA VAL A 149 7.47 -12.05 -26.69
C VAL A 149 8.18 -13.37 -27.07
N PHE A 150 9.15 -13.79 -26.28
CA PHE A 150 9.89 -15.06 -26.44
C PHE A 150 9.21 -16.24 -25.73
N GLY A 151 8.07 -16.00 -25.07
CA GLY A 151 7.33 -17.02 -24.31
C GLY A 151 7.88 -17.30 -22.92
N ARG A 152 8.84 -16.53 -22.42
CA ARG A 152 9.37 -16.65 -21.06
C ARG A 152 8.37 -16.05 -20.07
N ILE A 153 8.19 -16.73 -18.93
CA ILE A 153 7.29 -16.26 -17.88
C ILE A 153 7.94 -15.10 -17.16
N ILE A 154 7.21 -13.99 -17.06
CA ILE A 154 7.57 -12.84 -16.21
C ILE A 154 6.89 -13.07 -14.87
N THR A 155 7.64 -13.61 -13.91
CA THR A 155 7.12 -14.00 -12.60
C THR A 155 6.84 -12.78 -11.73
N VAL A 156 5.67 -12.72 -11.11
CA VAL A 156 5.36 -11.70 -10.10
C VAL A 156 5.52 -12.28 -8.69
N PRO A 157 5.99 -11.48 -7.72
CA PRO A 157 6.07 -11.93 -6.34
C PRO A 157 4.68 -12.19 -5.77
N ARG A 158 4.60 -13.05 -4.75
CA ARG A 158 3.36 -13.23 -4.00
C ARG A 158 3.05 -11.97 -3.21
N ALA A 159 1.77 -11.62 -3.18
CA ALA A 159 1.27 -10.57 -2.31
C ALA A 159 1.55 -10.92 -0.85
N LYS A 160 1.93 -9.93 -0.05
CA LYS A 160 2.22 -10.10 1.38
C LYS A 160 0.89 -10.05 2.10
N LYS A 161 0.64 -11.01 2.99
CA LYS A 161 -0.58 -11.03 3.80
C LYS A 161 -0.37 -10.23 5.07
N VAL A 162 -1.44 -9.58 5.54
CA VAL A 162 -1.49 -9.00 6.89
C VAL A 162 -2.60 -9.66 7.67
N TYR A 163 -2.36 -9.90 8.95
CA TYR A 163 -3.32 -10.49 9.86
C TYR A 163 -3.57 -9.53 11.00
N LEU A 164 -4.82 -9.12 11.12
CA LEU A 164 -5.34 -8.36 12.24
C LEU A 164 -6.75 -8.85 12.52
N GLN A 165 -7.01 -9.20 13.78
CA GLN A 165 -8.28 -9.68 14.28
C GLN A 165 -8.86 -8.66 15.24
N GLY A 166 -10.19 -8.57 15.28
CA GLY A 166 -10.88 -7.77 16.27
C GLY A 166 -11.11 -8.57 17.54
N GLY A 167 -10.87 -7.93 18.68
CA GLY A 167 -11.29 -8.42 19.98
C GLY A 167 -12.77 -8.15 20.25
N SER A 168 -13.15 -8.13 21.52
CA SER A 168 -14.57 -8.11 21.92
C SER A 168 -15.20 -6.75 21.67
N ASN A 169 -14.45 -5.67 21.89
CA ASN A 169 -14.92 -4.29 21.93
C ASN A 169 -14.63 -3.53 20.63
N VAL A 170 -14.34 -4.24 19.55
CA VAL A 170 -14.22 -3.69 18.20
C VAL A 170 -15.10 -4.45 17.21
N LEU A 171 -15.50 -3.75 16.14
CA LEU A 171 -16.36 -4.26 15.07
C LEU A 171 -15.63 -4.08 13.73
N TRP A 172 -15.74 -5.06 12.83
CA TRP A 172 -15.31 -4.88 11.44
C TRP A 172 -16.35 -4.05 10.67
N ASP A 173 -15.93 -2.93 10.10
CA ASP A 173 -16.73 -2.11 9.19
C ASP A 173 -16.28 -2.37 7.75
N GLU A 174 -17.17 -2.98 6.96
CA GLU A 174 -16.93 -3.30 5.55
C GLU A 174 -16.78 -2.05 4.66
N LYS A 175 -17.45 -0.94 4.99
CA LYS A 175 -17.37 0.31 4.22
C LYS A 175 -16.05 1.02 4.48
N ALA A 176 -15.61 1.07 5.73
CA ALA A 176 -14.33 1.65 6.10
C ALA A 176 -13.14 0.72 5.76
N GLY A 177 -13.40 -0.58 5.63
CA GLY A 177 -12.38 -1.61 5.40
C GLY A 177 -11.47 -1.78 6.61
N GLY A 178 -12.03 -1.78 7.82
CA GLY A 178 -11.25 -1.63 9.05
C GLY A 178 -12.01 -1.97 10.32
N PHE A 179 -11.34 -1.84 11.48
CA PHE A 179 -11.98 -2.00 12.78
C PHE A 179 -12.41 -0.65 13.36
N VAL A 180 -13.64 -0.59 13.84
CA VAL A 180 -14.22 0.55 14.57
C VAL A 180 -14.46 0.19 16.04
N SER A 181 -14.40 1.17 16.92
CA SER A 181 -14.65 1.01 18.35
C SER A 181 -16.13 0.73 18.63
N LYS A 182 -16.44 -0.30 19.44
CA LYS A 182 -17.81 -0.53 19.95
C LYS A 182 -18.09 0.24 21.24
N THR A 183 -17.04 0.56 21.98
CA THR A 183 -17.07 1.26 23.27
C THR A 183 -16.00 2.34 23.29
N ALA A 184 -16.12 3.31 24.19
CA ALA A 184 -15.01 4.17 24.53
C ALA A 184 -13.97 3.40 25.36
N GLY A 185 -12.71 3.81 25.31
CA GLY A 185 -11.65 3.22 26.12
C GLY A 185 -10.28 3.39 25.50
N ARG A 186 -9.35 2.54 25.94
CA ARG A 186 -7.97 2.54 25.46
C ARG A 186 -7.77 1.49 24.36
N VAL A 187 -7.29 1.90 23.20
CA VAL A 187 -6.90 0.99 22.12
C VAL A 187 -5.73 0.14 22.59
N VAL A 188 -5.89 -1.17 22.47
CA VAL A 188 -4.85 -2.14 22.81
C VAL A 188 -4.62 -3.09 21.65
N LYS A 189 -3.35 -3.48 21.48
CA LYS A 189 -2.96 -4.47 20.49
C LYS A 189 -2.21 -5.61 21.17
N ARG A 190 -2.80 -6.80 21.16
CA ARG A 190 -2.22 -8.02 21.73
C ARG A 190 -1.88 -8.98 20.60
N GLY A 191 -0.61 -9.00 20.20
CA GLY A 191 -0.16 -9.77 19.02
C GLY A 191 -0.82 -9.27 17.73
N HIS A 192 -1.71 -10.09 17.17
CA HIS A 192 -2.50 -9.77 15.98
C HIS A 192 -3.94 -9.36 16.29
N THR A 193 -4.29 -9.13 17.54
CA THR A 193 -5.64 -8.73 17.94
C THR A 193 -5.65 -7.25 18.35
N VAL A 194 -6.51 -6.46 17.71
CA VAL A 194 -6.85 -5.10 18.16
C VAL A 194 -8.13 -5.17 19.00
N ASP A 195 -8.13 -4.51 20.15
CA ASP A 195 -9.30 -4.42 21.02
C ASP A 195 -9.33 -3.06 21.73
N ILE A 196 -10.36 -2.85 22.54
CA ILE A 196 -10.46 -1.70 23.44
C ILE A 196 -10.57 -2.21 24.87
N ASP A 197 -9.66 -1.76 25.73
CA ASP A 197 -9.78 -1.94 27.16
C ASP A 197 -10.71 -0.83 27.68
N GLU A 198 -11.99 -1.17 27.90
CA GLU A 198 -12.97 -0.28 28.52
C GLU A 198 -12.65 -0.05 30.00
N THR A 199 -12.19 -1.11 30.69
CA THR A 199 -11.71 -1.02 32.08
C THR A 199 -10.20 -1.26 32.14
N MET A 200 -9.45 -0.26 32.61
CA MET A 200 -8.01 -0.38 32.82
C MET A 200 -7.71 -0.96 34.21
N PHE A 201 -6.97 -2.07 34.26
CA PHE A 201 -6.55 -2.68 35.51
C PHE A 201 -5.08 -2.34 35.81
N ILE A 202 -4.86 -1.60 36.90
CA ILE A 202 -3.54 -1.21 37.38
C ILE A 202 -3.18 -2.15 38.54
N LYS A 203 -2.05 -2.86 38.42
CA LYS A 203 -1.71 -3.97 39.33
C LYS A 203 -0.99 -3.56 40.61
N GLU A 204 -0.20 -2.50 40.57
CA GLU A 204 0.75 -2.14 41.64
C GLU A 204 0.50 -0.73 42.20
N GLY A 205 -0.67 -0.15 41.95
CA GLY A 205 -0.94 1.25 42.27
C GLY A 205 -0.50 2.22 41.18
N ILE A 206 -0.78 3.51 41.40
CA ILE A 206 -0.38 4.61 40.52
C ILE A 206 0.67 5.42 41.27
N GLY A 207 1.91 5.34 40.80
CA GLY A 207 3.04 6.10 41.31
C GLY A 207 3.80 6.82 40.21
N ILE A 208 4.97 7.39 40.54
CA ILE A 208 5.83 8.12 39.59
C ILE A 208 6.14 7.32 38.32
N GLU A 209 6.36 6.00 38.44
CA GLU A 209 6.63 5.11 37.30
C GLU A 209 5.43 4.96 36.37
N THR A 210 4.21 5.09 36.90
CA THR A 210 2.97 5.05 36.10
C THR A 210 2.66 6.41 35.51
N GLY A 211 2.93 7.48 36.26
CA GLY A 211 2.65 8.86 35.88
C GLY A 211 1.16 9.19 35.92
N ASN A 212 0.80 10.30 35.26
CA ASN A 212 -0.59 10.73 35.14
C ASN A 212 -1.39 9.76 34.27
N ILE A 213 -2.63 9.51 34.69
CA ILE A 213 -3.55 8.62 33.98
C ILE A 213 -4.65 9.44 33.31
N VAL A 214 -4.85 9.18 32.02
CA VAL A 214 -6.04 9.63 31.28
C VAL A 214 -6.67 8.41 30.62
N HIS A 215 -7.92 8.11 30.96
CA HIS A 215 -8.62 6.92 30.46
C HIS A 215 -10.09 7.19 30.10
N LYS A 216 -10.48 6.90 28.86
CA LYS A 216 -11.87 7.02 28.36
C LYS A 216 -12.74 5.82 28.69
N GLY A 217 -12.75 5.41 29.96
CA GLY A 217 -13.52 4.27 30.45
C GLY A 217 -13.50 4.23 31.96
N SER A 218 -13.41 3.05 32.56
CA SER A 218 -13.27 2.87 34.01
C SER A 218 -11.86 2.40 34.37
N ILE A 219 -11.42 2.62 35.61
CA ILE A 219 -10.14 2.09 36.10
C ILE A 219 -10.32 1.32 37.40
N VAL A 220 -9.51 0.28 37.59
CA VAL A 220 -9.41 -0.49 38.83
C VAL A 220 -7.94 -0.53 39.24
N VAL A 221 -7.63 0.06 40.39
CA VAL A 221 -6.28 0.15 40.94
C VAL A 221 -6.14 -0.84 42.10
N ASN A 222 -5.29 -1.86 41.93
CA ASN A 222 -4.95 -2.82 42.97
C ASN A 222 -3.73 -2.33 43.78
N GLY A 223 -3.87 -1.19 44.43
CA GLY A 223 -2.80 -0.56 45.20
C GLY A 223 -3.14 0.89 45.52
N ASP A 224 -2.11 1.63 45.91
CA ASP A 224 -2.24 3.02 46.32
C ASP A 224 -2.19 3.97 45.12
N ILE A 225 -2.68 5.20 45.31
CA ILE A 225 -2.42 6.32 44.39
C ILE A 225 -1.56 7.33 45.13
N ASP A 226 -0.30 7.48 44.70
CA ASP A 226 0.68 8.38 45.30
C ASP A 226 0.28 9.86 45.16
N SER A 227 0.85 10.70 46.03
CA SER A 227 0.66 12.15 46.00
C SER A 227 1.18 12.79 44.70
N GLU A 228 0.69 13.99 44.40
CA GLU A 228 1.15 14.87 43.30
C GLU A 228 0.92 14.30 41.88
N LEU A 229 0.02 13.32 41.74
CA LEU A 229 -0.39 12.74 40.45
C LEU A 229 -1.79 13.20 40.03
N SER A 230 -2.07 13.12 38.73
CA SER A 230 -3.40 13.39 38.17
C SER A 230 -3.99 12.14 37.53
N VAL A 231 -5.24 11.83 37.88
CA VAL A 231 -6.02 10.72 37.34
C VAL A 231 -7.34 11.26 36.77
N ASP A 232 -7.47 11.27 35.45
CA ASP A 232 -8.65 11.75 34.71
C ASP A 232 -9.32 10.58 33.98
N VAL A 233 -10.54 10.24 34.41
CA VAL A 233 -11.26 9.04 33.96
C VAL A 233 -12.71 9.40 33.65
N SER A 234 -13.22 9.01 32.48
CA SER A 234 -14.60 9.34 32.11
C SER A 234 -15.66 8.50 32.83
N GLY A 235 -15.30 7.31 33.31
CA GLY A 235 -16.16 6.35 34.00
C GLY A 235 -15.87 6.24 35.50
N ASP A 236 -15.98 5.01 36.01
CA ASP A 236 -15.79 4.71 37.44
C ASP A 236 -14.31 4.52 37.78
N ILE A 237 -13.94 4.87 39.01
CA ILE A 237 -12.62 4.62 39.58
C ILE A 237 -12.79 3.74 40.83
N GLU A 238 -12.21 2.54 40.83
CA GLU A 238 -12.10 1.69 42.01
C GLU A 238 -10.65 1.62 42.48
N VAL A 239 -10.38 2.04 43.71
CA VAL A 239 -9.06 1.96 44.35
C VAL A 239 -9.11 0.97 45.51
N ARG A 240 -8.30 -0.07 45.44
CA ARG A 240 -8.19 -1.13 46.45
C ARG A 240 -7.04 -0.94 47.43
N GLY A 241 -6.51 0.28 47.51
CA GLY A 241 -5.54 0.73 48.50
C GLY A 241 -5.90 2.12 49.02
N LEU A 242 -4.89 2.87 49.42
CA LEU A 242 -5.00 4.25 49.90
C LEU A 242 -4.91 5.26 48.76
N ILE A 243 -5.63 6.37 48.90
CA ILE A 243 -5.48 7.54 48.03
C ILE A 243 -4.74 8.62 48.84
N TYR A 244 -3.56 9.04 48.38
CA TYR A 244 -2.82 10.16 48.95
C TYR A 244 -3.19 11.49 48.25
N ALA A 245 -2.51 12.59 48.58
CA ALA A 245 -2.80 13.94 48.08
C ALA A 245 -2.58 14.08 46.56
N CYS A 246 -3.58 13.69 45.76
CA CYS A 246 -3.55 13.67 44.30
C CYS A 246 -4.83 14.27 43.69
N ASP A 247 -4.76 14.63 42.39
CA ASP A 247 -5.88 15.18 41.64
C ASP A 247 -6.66 14.07 40.93
N ILE A 248 -7.85 13.75 41.44
CA ILE A 248 -8.73 12.73 40.83
C ILE A 248 -9.96 13.39 40.21
N LYS A 249 -10.20 13.11 38.92
CA LYS A 249 -11.43 13.44 38.20
C LYS A 249 -12.04 12.16 37.66
N CYS A 250 -13.28 11.87 38.08
CA CYS A 250 -14.08 10.78 37.52
C CYS A 250 -15.42 11.32 36.99
N GLY A 251 -15.86 10.80 35.84
CA GLY A 251 -17.22 11.05 35.35
C GLY A 251 -18.27 10.16 36.02
N GLY A 252 -17.86 9.02 36.58
CA GLY A 252 -18.68 8.09 37.35
C GLY A 252 -18.43 8.19 38.86
N ASN A 253 -18.41 7.03 39.52
CA ASN A 253 -18.19 6.93 40.97
C ASN A 253 -16.71 6.71 41.30
N LEU A 254 -16.24 7.38 42.35
CA LEU A 254 -14.97 7.04 43.01
C LEU A 254 -15.24 6.13 44.21
N THR A 255 -14.70 4.92 44.19
CA THR A 255 -14.77 3.96 45.30
C THR A 255 -13.35 3.69 45.83
N CYS A 256 -13.09 4.03 47.08
CA CYS A 256 -11.85 3.70 47.78
C CYS A 256 -12.13 2.65 48.87
N LYS A 257 -11.31 1.59 48.94
CA LYS A 257 -11.51 0.48 49.89
C LYS A 257 -10.81 0.68 51.24
N GLU A 258 -9.65 1.35 51.28
CA GLU A 258 -8.85 1.44 52.51
C GLU A 258 -8.90 2.83 53.18
N GLY A 259 -9.00 3.91 52.39
CA GLY A 259 -9.14 5.26 52.93
C GLY A 259 -8.53 6.35 52.03
N ILE A 260 -8.92 7.60 52.30
CA ILE A 260 -8.38 8.79 51.62
C ILE A 260 -7.58 9.58 52.67
N ASN A 261 -6.30 9.79 52.41
CA ASN A 261 -5.40 10.59 53.25
C ASN A 261 -5.15 11.94 52.58
N GLU A 262 -5.34 13.00 53.36
CA GLU A 262 -5.05 14.40 53.00
C GLU A 262 -3.59 14.76 53.29
#